data_AF-A0A955FZ28-F1
#
_entry.id   AF-A0A955FZ28-F1
#
_cell.length_a   1.000
_cell.length_b   1.000
_cell.length_c   1.000
_cell.angle_alpha   90.00
_cell.angle_beta   90.00
_cell.angle_gamma   90.00
#
_symmetry.space_group_name_H-M   'P 1'
#
loop_
_entity.id
_entity.type
_entity.pdbx_description
1 polymer ?
#
loop_
_entity_poly.entity_id
_entity_poly.type
_entity_poly.pdbx_seq_one_letter_code
_entity_poly.pdbx_strand_id
1 'polypeptide(L)'
;MNRLKIVVTDIAGVGLMLLAIFFGWLPGIGGIPLFLLGLSLLAINHSWAKRLLMYIKTKGMKIVDTVFTDHPILVIAYDIATVILAIGAAWLLLEYSHNTARAAAGLLLLFSGGLFLGNRKRLKRLLQRINRKKP
;
A
#
# COMPACT_ATOMS: atom_id res chain seq x y z
N MET A 1 -7.64 -21.77 -22.21
CA MET A 1 -7.00 -21.84 -20.87
C MET A 1 -7.57 -23.05 -20.15
N ASN A 2 -6.75 -23.89 -19.50
CA ASN A 2 -7.26 -25.07 -18.75
C ASN A 2 -8.15 -24.60 -17.59
N ARG A 3 -9.26 -25.32 -17.33
CA ARG A 3 -10.22 -24.95 -16.26
C ARG A 3 -9.55 -24.79 -14.89
N LEU A 4 -8.52 -25.59 -14.61
CA LEU A 4 -7.74 -25.50 -13.37
C LEU A 4 -7.03 -24.15 -13.22
N LYS A 5 -6.47 -23.61 -14.31
CA LYS A 5 -5.78 -22.31 -14.30
C LYS A 5 -6.76 -21.18 -14.00
N ILE A 6 -7.98 -21.26 -14.56
CA ILE A 6 -9.05 -20.28 -14.34
C ILE A 6 -9.42 -20.24 -12.84
N VAL A 7 -9.70 -21.40 -12.25
CA VAL A 7 -10.05 -21.50 -10.83
C VAL A 7 -8.93 -20.96 -9.92
N VAL A 8 -7.67 -21.29 -10.20
CA VAL A 8 -6.53 -20.78 -9.42
C VAL A 8 -6.43 -19.25 -9.52
N THR A 9 -6.55 -18.68 -10.72
CA THR A 9 -6.51 -17.23 -10.90
C THR A 9 -7.67 -16.51 -10.23
N ASP A 10 -8.86 -17.11 -10.23
CA ASP A 10 -10.04 -16.52 -9.60
C ASP A 10 -9.93 -16.56 -8.06
N ILE A 11 -9.46 -17.69 -7.50
CA ILE A 11 -9.18 -17.81 -6.06
C ILE A 11 -8.12 -16.79 -5.64
N ALA A 12 -7.04 -16.65 -6.41
CA ALA A 12 -5.98 -15.68 -6.12
C ALA A 12 -6.51 -14.24 -6.17
N GLY A 13 -7.31 -13.90 -7.18
CA GLY A 13 -7.84 -12.55 -7.31
C GLY A 13 -8.91 -12.21 -6.27
N VAL A 14 -9.80 -13.15 -5.92
CA VAL A 14 -10.76 -12.98 -4.81
C VAL A 14 -10.00 -12.88 -3.48
N GLY A 15 -8.99 -13.74 -3.28
CA GLY A 15 -8.12 -13.69 -2.11
C GLY A 15 -7.46 -12.32 -1.93
N LEU A 16 -6.91 -11.75 -3.00
CA LEU A 16 -6.33 -10.40 -2.97
C LEU A 16 -7.37 -9.31 -2.67
N MET A 17 -8.58 -9.43 -3.21
CA MET A 17 -9.67 -8.49 -2.90
C MET A 17 -10.13 -8.58 -1.44
N LEU A 18 -10.15 -9.78 -0.84
CA LEU A 18 -10.45 -9.97 0.57
C LEU A 18 -9.33 -9.42 1.45
N LEU A 19 -8.07 -9.70 1.12
CA LEU A 19 -6.92 -9.10 1.81
C LEU A 19 -6.98 -7.57 1.76
N ALA A 20 -7.46 -6.98 0.67
CA ALA A 20 -7.61 -5.54 0.55
C ALA A 20 -8.59 -4.93 1.57
N ILE A 21 -9.57 -5.70 2.06
CA ILE A 21 -10.47 -5.25 3.13
C ILE A 21 -9.69 -5.18 4.46
N PHE A 22 -8.89 -6.20 4.76
CA PHE A 22 -8.05 -6.24 5.97
C PHE A 22 -6.94 -5.18 5.93
N PHE A 23 -6.34 -4.94 4.77
CA PHE A 23 -5.31 -3.92 4.56
C PHE A 23 -5.87 -2.57 4.11
N GLY A 24 -7.19 -2.41 4.09
CA GLY A 24 -7.93 -1.23 3.63
C GLY A 24 -7.71 0.02 4.48
N TRP A 25 -7.42 -0.19 5.76
CA TRP A 25 -7.02 0.84 6.72
C TRP A 25 -5.70 1.50 6.36
N LEU A 26 -4.76 0.78 5.70
CA LEU A 26 -3.39 1.25 5.55
C LEU A 26 -3.37 2.29 4.43
N PRO A 27 -3.29 3.59 4.77
CA PRO A 27 -3.30 4.58 3.74
C PRO A 27 -1.96 4.39 2.98
N GLY A 28 -1.96 4.51 1.66
CA GLY A 28 -0.72 4.57 0.86
C GLY A 28 -0.24 3.26 0.21
N ILE A 29 -0.46 2.08 0.78
CA ILE A 29 0.00 0.80 0.19
C ILE A 29 -1.04 -0.34 0.19
N GLY A 30 -2.02 -0.37 1.10
CA GLY A 30 -2.65 -1.66 1.45
C GLY A 30 -3.93 -2.03 0.70
N GLY A 31 -4.94 -1.17 0.72
CA GLY A 31 -6.29 -1.57 0.30
C GLY A 31 -6.54 -1.47 -1.19
N ILE A 32 -6.65 -0.24 -1.67
CA ILE A 32 -7.09 0.05 -3.04
C ILE A 32 -6.15 -0.57 -4.09
N PRO A 33 -4.80 -0.48 -3.98
CA PRO A 33 -3.92 -1.12 -4.94
C PRO A 33 -4.07 -2.65 -4.96
N LEU A 34 -4.27 -3.27 -3.80
CA LEU A 34 -4.41 -4.73 -3.65
C LEU A 34 -5.77 -5.21 -4.18
N PHE A 35 -6.82 -4.43 -3.93
CA PHE A 35 -8.15 -4.66 -4.51
C PHE A 35 -8.11 -4.57 -6.04
N LEU A 36 -7.44 -3.56 -6.59
CA LEU A 36 -7.28 -3.38 -8.03
C LEU A 36 -6.42 -4.49 -8.65
N LEU A 37 -5.38 -4.96 -7.95
CA LEU A 37 -4.59 -6.13 -8.34
C LEU A 37 -5.47 -7.38 -8.42
N GLY A 38 -6.27 -7.66 -7.39
CA GLY A 38 -7.21 -8.79 -7.39
C GLY A 38 -8.25 -8.68 -8.50
N LEU A 39 -8.82 -7.49 -8.69
CA LEU A 39 -9.76 -7.21 -9.76
C LEU A 39 -9.12 -7.38 -11.16
N SER A 40 -7.84 -7.03 -11.30
CA SER A 40 -7.11 -7.21 -12.56
C SER A 40 -6.90 -8.69 -12.92
N LEU A 41 -6.69 -9.55 -11.91
CA LEU A 41 -6.61 -11.00 -12.07
C LEU A 41 -7.95 -11.59 -12.51
N LEU A 42 -9.05 -11.17 -11.88
CA LEU A 42 -10.40 -11.59 -12.28
C LEU A 42 -10.74 -11.11 -13.69
N ALA A 43 -10.28 -9.92 -14.10
CA ALA A 43 -10.52 -9.36 -15.43
C ALA A 43 -9.93 -10.19 -16.59
N ILE A 44 -9.01 -11.11 -16.30
CA ILE A 44 -8.46 -12.05 -17.30
C ILE A 44 -9.53 -13.03 -17.79
N ASN A 45 -10.36 -13.52 -16.86
CA ASN A 45 -11.37 -14.55 -17.15
C ASN A 45 -12.79 -13.99 -17.24
N HIS A 46 -13.05 -12.84 -16.60
CA HIS A 46 -14.39 -12.31 -16.40
C HIS A 46 -14.58 -10.94 -17.04
N SER A 47 -15.51 -10.87 -17.99
CA SER A 47 -15.83 -9.63 -18.71
C SER A 47 -16.41 -8.54 -17.79
N TRP A 48 -17.12 -8.91 -16.73
CA TRP A 48 -17.64 -7.97 -15.74
C TRP A 48 -16.52 -7.27 -14.96
N ALA A 49 -15.49 -8.02 -14.55
CA ALA A 49 -14.35 -7.48 -13.81
C ALA A 49 -13.54 -6.53 -14.69
N LYS A 50 -13.40 -6.85 -15.98
CA LYS A 50 -12.79 -5.97 -16.98
C LYS A 50 -13.57 -4.66 -17.16
N ARG A 51 -14.91 -4.72 -17.21
CA ARG A 51 -15.78 -3.53 -17.27
C ARG A 51 -15.65 -2.67 -16.00
N LEU A 52 -15.63 -3.31 -14.83
CA LEU A 52 -15.47 -2.62 -13.55
C LEU A 52 -14.09 -1.93 -13.44
N LEU A 53 -13.02 -2.62 -13.84
CA LEU A 53 -11.67 -2.05 -13.87
C LEU A 53 -11.60 -0.82 -14.81
N MET A 54 -12.22 -0.87 -15.99
CA MET A 54 -12.31 0.28 -16.89
C MET A 54 -13.13 1.44 -16.30
N TYR A 55 -14.24 1.14 -15.61
CA TYR A 55 -15.04 2.14 -14.92
C TYR A 55 -14.23 2.85 -13.81
N ILE A 56 -13.48 2.09 -13.01
CA ILE A 56 -12.61 2.64 -11.96
C ILE A 56 -11.44 3.41 -12.58
N LYS A 57 -10.85 2.95 -13.69
CA LYS A 57 -9.77 3.68 -14.36
C LYS A 57 -10.22 5.05 -14.88
N THR A 58 -11.44 5.14 -15.40
CA THR A 58 -11.99 6.37 -16.00
C THR A 58 -12.58 7.33 -14.98
N LYS A 59 -13.29 6.82 -13.96
CA LYS A 59 -13.94 7.66 -12.93
C LYS A 59 -13.22 7.70 -11.59
N GLY A 60 -12.50 6.63 -11.24
CA GLY A 60 -11.83 6.47 -9.95
C GLY A 60 -10.62 7.37 -9.76
N MET A 61 -9.92 7.79 -10.83
CA MET A 61 -8.79 8.73 -10.69
C MET A 61 -9.23 10.06 -10.05
N LYS A 62 -10.44 10.56 -10.36
CA LYS A 62 -10.99 11.76 -9.71
C LYS A 62 -11.30 11.54 -8.23
N ILE A 63 -11.80 10.36 -7.86
CA ILE A 63 -12.18 10.03 -6.48
C ILE A 63 -10.94 9.81 -5.60
N VAL A 64 -9.92 9.13 -6.14
CA VAL A 64 -8.66 8.91 -5.44
C VAL A 64 -7.97 10.24 -5.19
N ASP A 65 -7.95 11.15 -6.17
CA ASP A 65 -7.36 12.47 -5.96
C ASP A 65 -8.15 13.29 -4.92
N THR A 66 -9.48 13.22 -4.86
CA THR A 66 -10.26 13.96 -3.83
C THR A 66 -10.20 13.33 -2.43
N VAL A 67 -10.12 12.01 -2.32
CA VAL A 67 -10.15 11.29 -1.03
C VAL A 67 -8.74 11.12 -0.43
N PHE A 68 -7.70 10.97 -1.26
CA PHE A 68 -6.32 10.75 -0.80
C PHE A 68 -5.43 11.99 -0.87
N THR A 69 -5.86 13.06 -1.55
CA THR A 69 -5.02 14.25 -1.71
C THR A 69 -5.51 15.36 -0.78
N ASP A 70 -4.60 15.79 0.12
CA ASP A 70 -4.60 17.05 0.86
C ASP A 70 -5.17 17.13 2.28
N HIS A 71 -5.56 16.03 2.94
CA HIS A 71 -5.83 16.14 4.37
C HIS A 71 -4.52 16.17 5.20
N PRO A 72 -4.17 17.30 5.84
CA PRO A 72 -2.95 17.41 6.65
C PRO A 72 -2.95 16.40 7.82
N ILE A 73 -4.15 16.02 8.28
CA ILE A 73 -4.36 15.02 9.32
C ILE A 73 -3.84 13.64 8.89
N LEU A 74 -4.07 13.24 7.63
CA LEU A 74 -3.56 11.96 7.13
C LEU A 74 -2.04 11.98 7.12
N VAL A 75 -1.42 13.05 6.62
CA VAL A 75 0.05 13.22 6.61
C VAL A 75 0.65 13.08 8.02
N ILE A 76 0.02 13.71 9.01
CA ILE A 76 0.45 13.62 10.42
C ILE A 76 0.26 12.19 10.94
N ALA A 77 -0.88 11.55 10.64
CA ALA A 77 -1.13 10.16 11.05
C ALA A 77 -0.09 9.19 10.50
N TYR A 78 0.34 9.37 9.24
CA TYR A 78 1.43 8.59 8.64
C TYR A 78 2.77 8.80 9.35
N ASP A 79 3.15 10.05 9.62
CA ASP A 79 4.41 10.34 10.29
C ASP A 79 4.40 9.76 11.72
N ILE A 80 3.29 9.87 12.45
CA ILE A 80 3.11 9.26 13.79
C ILE A 80 3.21 7.74 13.70
N ALA A 81 2.49 7.10 12.77
CA ALA A 81 2.53 5.65 12.60
C ALA A 81 3.94 5.15 12.25
N THR A 82 4.66 5.89 11.41
CA THR A 82 6.05 5.58 11.04
C THR A 82 6.98 5.60 12.26
N VAL A 83 6.85 6.63 13.11
CA VAL A 83 7.64 6.78 14.34
C VAL A 83 7.32 5.67 15.33
N ILE A 84 6.05 5.36 15.56
CA ILE A 84 5.63 4.28 16.47
C ILE A 84 6.18 2.93 16.01
N LEU A 85 6.09 2.61 14.72
CA LEU A 85 6.62 1.36 14.17
C LEU A 85 8.15 1.28 14.28
N ALA A 86 8.86 2.40 14.05
CA ALA A 86 10.31 2.45 14.19
C ALA A 86 10.76 2.25 15.63
N ILE A 87 10.09 2.89 16.60
CA ILE A 87 10.35 2.71 18.03
C ILE A 87 10.05 1.27 18.45
N GLY A 88 8.90 0.73 18.03
CA GLY A 88 8.54 -0.65 18.30
C GLY A 88 9.58 -1.64 17.77
N ALA A 89 10.07 -1.44 16.54
CA ALA A 89 11.13 -2.28 15.97
C ALA A 89 12.45 -2.17 16.74
N ALA A 90 12.85 -0.95 17.12
CA ALA A 90 14.07 -0.71 17.91
C ALA A 90 13.99 -1.37 19.29
N TRP A 91 12.86 -1.24 19.97
CA TRP A 91 12.62 -1.90 21.25
C TRP A 91 12.69 -3.43 21.13
N LEU A 92 12.07 -3.99 20.09
CA LEU A 92 12.08 -5.44 19.83
C LEU A 92 13.48 -5.99 19.55
N LEU A 93 14.35 -5.19 18.90
CA LEU A 93 15.76 -5.54 18.66
C LEU A 93 16.62 -5.47 19.94
N LEU A 94 16.28 -4.59 20.87
CA LEU A 94 17.02 -4.40 22.11
C LEU A 94 16.65 -5.45 23.17
N GLU A 95 15.37 -5.79 23.29
CA GLU A 95 14.86 -6.69 24.33
C GLU A 95 15.00 -8.17 23.97
N TYR A 96 14.83 -8.52 22.68
CA TYR A 96 14.76 -9.92 22.24
C TYR A 96 15.88 -10.27 21.25
N SER A 97 16.73 -11.24 21.62
CA SER A 97 17.85 -11.69 20.78
C SER A 97 17.50 -12.81 19.79
N HIS A 98 16.33 -13.42 19.92
CA HIS A 98 15.91 -14.56 19.09
C HIS A 98 15.69 -14.17 17.61
N ASN A 99 16.00 -15.09 16.70
CA ASN A 99 15.93 -14.84 15.25
C ASN A 99 14.52 -14.45 14.76
N THR A 100 13.46 -14.95 15.40
CA THR A 100 12.08 -14.59 15.09
C THR A 100 11.75 -13.14 15.44
N ALA A 101 12.28 -12.64 16.57
CA ALA A 101 12.14 -11.26 17.00
C ALA A 101 12.87 -10.31 16.04
N ARG A 102 14.08 -10.67 15.60
CA ARG A 102 14.84 -9.91 14.58
C ARG A 102 14.13 -9.87 13.23
N ALA A 103 13.52 -10.98 12.81
CA ALA A 103 12.71 -11.03 11.58
C ALA A 103 11.47 -10.12 11.68
N ALA A 104 10.77 -10.14 12.81
CA ALA A 104 9.63 -9.27 13.07
C ALA A 104 10.04 -7.78 13.08
N ALA A 105 11.16 -7.44 13.71
CA ALA A 105 11.69 -6.08 13.68
C ALA A 105 12.10 -5.63 12.27
N GLY A 106 12.70 -6.52 11.48
CA GLY A 106 13.03 -6.26 10.08
C GLY A 106 11.79 -5.94 9.24
N LEU A 107 10.70 -6.70 9.42
CA LEU A 107 9.41 -6.42 8.76
C LEU A 107 8.84 -5.07 9.19
N LEU A 108 8.86 -4.75 10.49
CA LEU A 108 8.38 -3.46 11.00
C LEU A 108 9.19 -2.28 10.45
N LEU A 109 10.51 -2.42 10.31
CA LEU A 109 11.37 -1.41 9.69
C LEU A 109 11.07 -1.25 8.19
N LEU A 110 10.83 -2.35 7.47
CA LEU A 110 10.44 -2.29 6.06
C LEU A 110 9.09 -1.59 5.87
N PHE A 111 8.10 -1.89 6.72
CA PHE A 111 6.81 -1.22 6.72
C PHE A 111 6.93 0.27 7.08
N SER A 112 7.74 0.61 8.08
CA SER A 112 8.03 2.00 8.47
C SER A 112 8.69 2.77 7.32
N GLY A 113 9.73 2.20 6.69
CA GLY A 113 10.37 2.78 5.52
C GLY A 113 9.41 2.95 4.33
N GLY A 114 8.54 1.96 4.09
CA GLY A 114 7.50 2.02 3.07
C GLY A 114 6.49 3.14 3.31
N LEU A 115 6.02 3.33 4.55
CA LEU A 115 5.12 4.41 4.94
C LEU A 115 5.79 5.79 4.81
N PHE A 116 7.05 5.91 5.23
CA PHE A 116 7.83 7.13 5.11
C PHE A 116 8.01 7.56 3.64
N LEU A 117 8.33 6.60 2.76
CA LEU A 117 8.50 6.84 1.32
C LEU A 117 7.16 7.02 0.59
N GLY A 118 6.09 6.40 1.08
CA GLY A 118 4.73 6.52 0.55
C GLY A 118 4.18 7.94 0.61
N ASN A 119 4.73 8.80 1.48
CA ASN A 119 4.41 10.22 1.54
C ASN A 119 5.06 10.99 0.37
N ARG A 120 4.55 10.78 -0.86
CA ARG A 120 5.05 11.34 -2.13
C ARG A 120 5.22 12.86 -2.10
N LYS A 121 4.41 13.59 -1.31
CA LYS A 121 4.51 15.05 -1.14
C LYS A 121 5.75 15.47 -0.33
N ARG A 122 6.24 14.65 0.59
CA ARG A 122 7.49 14.91 1.33
C ARG A 122 8.70 14.76 0.42
N LEU A 123 8.72 13.70 -0.40
CA LEU A 123 9.80 13.47 -1.37
C LEU A 123 9.86 14.60 -2.42
N LYS A 124 8.72 15.03 -2.96
CA LYS A 124 8.64 16.20 -3.86
C LYS A 124 9.13 17.49 -3.18
N ARG A 125 8.74 17.75 -1.93
CA ARG A 125 9.22 18.93 -1.16
C ARG A 125 10.74 18.88 -0.91
N LEU A 126 11.30 17.71 -0.62
CA LEU A 126 12.74 17.53 -0.43
C LEU A 126 13.51 17.69 -1.76
N LEU A 127 13.04 17.06 -2.84
CA LEU A 127 13.62 17.23 -4.17
C LEU A 127 13.56 18.69 -4.63
N GLN A 128 12.45 19.40 -4.40
CA GLN A 128 12.34 20.82 -4.73
C GLN A 128 13.32 21.70 -3.93
N ARG A 129 13.56 21.38 -2.66
CA ARG A 129 14.57 22.07 -1.83
C ARG A 129 16.00 21.81 -2.30
N ILE A 130 16.29 20.59 -2.75
CA ILE A 130 17.60 20.21 -3.30
C ILE A 130 17.81 20.87 -4.67
N ASN A 131 16.80 20.88 -5.54
CA ASN A 131 16.90 21.46 -6.88
C ASN A 131 16.99 23.00 -6.87
N ARG A 132 16.43 23.66 -5.85
CA ARG A 132 16.63 25.10 -5.59
C ARG A 132 18.04 25.48 -5.12
N LYS A 133 18.87 24.50 -4.73
CA LYS A 133 20.26 24.72 -4.28
C LYS A 133 21.31 24.39 -5.36
N LYS A 134 20.91 23.98 -6.56
CA LYS A 134 21.83 23.93 -7.70
C LYS A 134 21.92 25.35 -8.30
N PRO A 135 23.09 26.02 -8.26
CA PRO A 135 23.31 27.26 -8.99
C PRO A 135 23.21 27.04 -10.50
#